data_AF-A0A9P5PSZ6-F1
#
_entry.id   AF-A0A9P5PSZ6-F1
#
_cell.length_a   1.000
_cell.length_b   1.000
_cell.length_c   1.000
_cell.angle_alpha   90.00
_cell.angle_beta   90.00
_cell.angle_gamma   90.00
#
_symmetry.space_group_name_H-M   'P 1'
#
loop_
_entity.id
_entity.type
_entity.pdbx_description
1 polymer ?
#
loop_
_entity_poly.entity_id
_entity_poly.type
_entity_poly.pdbx_seq_one_letter_code
_entity_poly.pdbx_strand_id
1 'polypeptide(L)'
;MSENLVPLKIARLLSLFLAFAFAVIAGSVGLNALVKSNQEKSATEKILPANTTLVVNDNDVFKSGTVITAVSALIALLCLVYILILLLSRNYENRYTRLSNRLLPFEWMSLAFCAAFLFATQIPYTHFFATRSAQVSAFFGTFEIPSSVVQAVQASLGVTTVYKSISYLRLVAILPWFTFLFTSVAAGVSFVASRRRFPRNHEKRESEVTPDVPKSLN
;
A
#
# COMPACT_ATOMS: atom_id res chain seq x y z
N MET A 1 -37.45 14.06 4.87
CA MET A 1 -36.51 13.04 5.39
C MET A 1 -35.11 13.61 5.22
N SER A 2 -34.63 14.32 6.23
CA SER A 2 -33.48 15.22 6.14
C SER A 2 -32.16 14.45 6.07
N GLU A 3 -31.52 14.53 4.91
CA GLU A 3 -30.15 14.10 4.65
C GLU A 3 -29.16 14.89 5.50
N ASN A 4 -29.01 14.55 6.78
CA ASN A 4 -27.82 14.85 7.57
C ASN A 4 -26.68 13.92 7.12
N LEU A 5 -26.38 13.92 5.82
CA LEU A 5 -25.32 13.15 5.22
C LEU A 5 -24.00 13.80 5.63
N VAL A 6 -23.28 13.13 6.54
CA VAL A 6 -21.82 13.34 6.70
C VAL A 6 -21.23 13.48 5.29
N PRO A 7 -20.51 14.58 4.99
CA PRO A 7 -20.17 14.94 3.63
C PRO A 7 -19.43 13.78 2.95
N LEU A 8 -19.92 13.37 1.77
CA LEU A 8 -19.28 12.39 0.88
C LEU A 8 -19.11 10.97 1.47
N LYS A 9 -20.02 10.52 2.36
CA LYS A 9 -20.01 9.16 2.96
C LYS A 9 -19.84 8.02 1.94
N ILE A 10 -20.66 8.01 0.88
CA ILE A 10 -20.65 6.94 -0.14
C ILE A 10 -19.33 6.97 -0.92
N ALA A 11 -18.90 8.16 -1.35
CA ALA A 11 -17.64 8.32 -2.07
C ALA A 11 -16.43 7.85 -1.23
N ARG A 12 -16.40 8.16 0.07
CA ARG A 12 -15.35 7.69 1.00
C ARG A 12 -15.36 6.18 1.18
N LEU A 13 -16.54 5.59 1.34
CA LEU A 13 -16.67 4.14 1.48
C LEU A 13 -16.18 3.42 0.22
N LEU A 14 -16.60 3.89 -0.96
CA LEU A 14 -16.17 3.33 -2.24
C LEU A 14 -14.66 3.49 -2.45
N SER A 15 -14.09 4.67 -2.18
CA SER A 15 -12.64 4.88 -2.34
C SER A 15 -11.82 4.04 -1.37
N LEU A 16 -12.24 3.93 -0.10
CA LEU A 16 -11.58 3.10 0.90
C LEU A 16 -11.69 1.62 0.56
N PHE A 17 -12.84 1.16 0.05
CA PHE A 17 -13.05 -0.23 -0.35
C PHE A 17 -12.18 -0.62 -1.56
N LEU A 18 -12.09 0.25 -2.58
CA LEU A 18 -11.19 0.01 -3.71
C LEU A 18 -9.72 0.01 -3.26
N ALA A 19 -9.31 0.99 -2.45
CA ALA A 19 -7.95 1.02 -1.89
C ALA A 19 -7.64 -0.25 -1.09
N PHE A 20 -8.58 -0.70 -0.25
CA PHE A 20 -8.48 -1.96 0.50
C PHE A 20 -8.32 -3.17 -0.43
N ALA A 21 -9.20 -3.33 -1.41
CA ALA A 21 -9.19 -4.49 -2.30
C ALA A 21 -7.85 -4.62 -3.06
N PHE A 22 -7.37 -3.52 -3.65
CA PHE A 22 -6.10 -3.52 -4.37
C PHE A 22 -4.89 -3.66 -3.44
N ALA A 23 -4.93 -3.08 -2.24
CA ALA A 23 -3.89 -3.25 -1.23
C ALA A 23 -3.77 -4.71 -0.77
N VAL A 24 -4.89 -5.40 -0.56
CA VAL A 24 -4.92 -6.84 -0.25
C VAL A 24 -4.36 -7.66 -1.41
N ILE A 25 -4.82 -7.40 -2.64
CA ILE A 25 -4.32 -8.12 -3.83
C ILE A 25 -2.80 -7.93 -3.99
N ALA A 26 -2.30 -6.69 -3.89
CA ALA A 26 -0.87 -6.39 -3.98
C ALA A 26 -0.08 -7.06 -2.85
N GLY A 27 -0.59 -7.03 -1.61
CA GLY A 27 0.03 -7.69 -0.46
C GLY A 27 0.08 -9.22 -0.61
N SER A 28 -1.03 -9.84 -1.04
CA SER A 28 -1.11 -11.29 -1.25
C SER A 28 -0.15 -11.76 -2.35
N VAL A 29 -0.10 -11.04 -3.48
CA VAL A 29 0.82 -11.37 -4.57
C VAL A 29 2.28 -11.14 -4.15
N GLY A 30 2.56 -10.07 -3.41
CA GLY A 30 3.88 -9.81 -2.84
C GLY A 30 4.35 -10.91 -1.89
N LEU A 31 3.49 -11.35 -0.96
CA LEU A 31 3.77 -12.47 -0.06
C LEU A 31 3.98 -13.78 -0.83
N ASN A 32 3.14 -14.06 -1.83
CA ASN A 32 3.30 -15.27 -2.66
C ASN A 32 4.64 -15.26 -3.41
N ALA A 33 5.06 -14.12 -3.94
CA ALA A 33 6.36 -13.97 -4.59
C ALA A 33 7.53 -14.19 -3.60
N LEU A 34 7.42 -13.70 -2.37
CA LEU A 34 8.43 -13.91 -1.31
C LEU A 34 8.54 -15.39 -0.93
N VAL A 35 7.40 -16.06 -0.74
CA VAL A 35 7.37 -17.50 -0.42
C VAL A 35 7.97 -18.32 -1.56
N LYS A 36 7.56 -18.03 -2.80
CA LYS A 36 8.06 -18.76 -3.97
C LYS A 36 9.56 -18.54 -4.18
N SER A 37 10.05 -17.33 -3.98
CA SER A 37 11.49 -17.07 -4.05
C SER A 37 12.28 -17.84 -2.99
N ASN A 38 11.80 -17.86 -1.74
CA ASN A 38 12.49 -18.61 -0.69
C ASN A 38 12.51 -20.11 -0.99
N GLN A 39 11.41 -20.64 -1.55
CA GLN A 39 11.34 -22.04 -1.99
C GLN A 39 12.32 -22.33 -3.13
N GLU A 40 12.41 -21.46 -4.15
CA GLU A 40 13.36 -21.61 -5.26
C GLU A 40 14.81 -21.57 -4.76
N LYS A 41 15.12 -20.68 -3.81
CA LYS A 41 16.45 -20.61 -3.19
C LYS A 41 16.79 -21.89 -2.43
N SER A 42 15.90 -22.37 -1.57
CA SER A 42 16.11 -23.60 -0.80
C SER A 42 16.13 -24.86 -1.68
N ALA A 43 15.36 -24.91 -2.77
CA ALA A 43 15.40 -26.02 -3.72
C ALA A 43 16.74 -26.05 -4.46
N THR A 44 17.25 -24.89 -4.86
CA THR A 44 18.54 -24.78 -5.54
C THR A 44 19.69 -25.17 -4.61
N GLU A 45 19.68 -24.70 -3.35
CA GLU A 45 20.67 -25.10 -2.34
C GLU A 45 20.74 -26.62 -2.12
N LYS A 46 19.63 -27.34 -2.27
CA LYS A 46 19.57 -28.80 -2.12
C LYS A 46 20.08 -29.59 -3.33
N ILE A 47 20.05 -28.99 -4.52
CA ILE A 47 20.47 -29.64 -5.77
C ILE A 47 21.96 -29.39 -6.04
N LEU A 48 22.56 -28.38 -5.40
CA LEU A 48 23.98 -28.09 -5.55
C LEU A 48 24.84 -29.24 -4.99
N PRO A 49 25.81 -29.75 -5.77
CA PRO A 49 26.73 -30.76 -5.29
C PRO A 49 27.59 -30.22 -4.14
N ALA A 50 28.06 -31.13 -3.26
CA ALA A 50 28.93 -30.77 -2.14
C ALA A 50 30.11 -29.90 -2.63
N ASN A 51 30.37 -28.80 -1.93
CA ASN A 51 31.34 -27.74 -2.24
C ASN A 51 30.96 -26.73 -3.34
N THR A 52 29.72 -26.69 -3.83
CA THR A 52 29.27 -25.61 -4.74
C THR A 52 28.33 -24.66 -4.01
N THR A 53 28.65 -23.36 -3.97
CA THR A 53 27.78 -22.33 -3.40
C THR A 53 27.28 -21.40 -4.49
N LEU A 54 25.95 -21.18 -4.52
CA LEU A 54 25.32 -20.27 -5.47
C LEU A 54 24.97 -18.98 -4.73
N VAL A 55 25.70 -17.91 -5.01
CA VAL A 55 25.40 -16.58 -4.49
C VAL A 55 24.58 -15.85 -5.54
N VAL A 56 23.28 -15.81 -5.32
CA VAL A 56 22.36 -15.02 -6.14
C VAL A 56 22.19 -13.66 -5.48
N ASN A 57 22.76 -12.62 -6.08
CA ASN A 57 22.68 -11.27 -5.53
C ASN A 57 21.39 -10.57 -5.98
N ASP A 58 20.30 -10.89 -5.28
CA ASP A 58 18.96 -10.34 -5.53
C ASP A 58 18.50 -9.37 -4.44
N ASN A 59 19.42 -8.99 -3.54
CA ASN A 59 19.11 -8.35 -2.27
C ASN A 59 18.35 -7.02 -2.44
N ASP A 60 18.66 -6.28 -3.51
CA ASP A 60 18.05 -4.98 -3.80
C ASP A 60 16.57 -5.12 -4.18
N VAL A 61 16.22 -6.12 -4.99
CA VAL A 61 14.85 -6.39 -5.43
C VAL A 61 14.03 -7.04 -4.31
N PHE A 62 14.63 -7.94 -3.53
CA PHE A 62 13.94 -8.57 -2.42
C PHE A 62 13.64 -7.61 -1.28
N LYS A 63 14.61 -6.77 -0.89
CA LYS A 63 14.40 -5.77 0.16
C LYS A 63 13.32 -4.77 -0.25
N SER A 64 13.42 -4.23 -1.47
CA SER A 64 12.42 -3.27 -1.96
C SER A 64 11.03 -3.89 -2.14
N GLY A 65 10.93 -5.12 -2.67
CA GLY A 65 9.67 -5.85 -2.80
C GLY A 65 9.02 -6.22 -1.45
N THR A 66 9.84 -6.56 -0.44
CA THR A 66 9.36 -6.80 0.92
C THR A 66 8.74 -5.54 1.52
N VAL A 67 9.40 -4.39 1.34
CA VAL A 67 8.87 -3.10 1.81
C VAL A 67 7.55 -2.76 1.13
N ILE A 68 7.43 -2.92 -0.21
CA ILE A 68 6.17 -2.69 -0.93
C ILE A 68 5.05 -3.58 -0.41
N THR A 69 5.36 -4.85 -0.13
CA THR A 69 4.41 -5.82 0.43
C THR A 69 3.95 -5.39 1.82
N ALA A 70 4.89 -5.00 2.70
CA ALA A 70 4.58 -4.55 4.05
C ALA A 70 3.73 -3.28 4.05
N VAL A 71 4.04 -2.32 3.18
CA VAL A 71 3.28 -1.06 3.07
C VAL A 71 1.89 -1.32 2.50
N SER A 72 1.76 -2.21 1.51
CA SER A 72 0.46 -2.62 0.98
C SER A 72 -0.41 -3.29 2.06
N ALA A 73 0.17 -4.17 2.88
CA ALA A 73 -0.53 -4.77 4.02
C ALA A 73 -0.95 -3.73 5.06
N LEU A 74 -0.09 -2.73 5.34
CA LEU A 74 -0.42 -1.63 6.24
C LEU A 74 -1.58 -0.78 5.71
N ILE A 75 -1.59 -0.47 4.42
CA ILE A 75 -2.71 0.26 3.77
C ILE A 75 -4.00 -0.55 3.87
N ALA A 76 -3.96 -1.87 3.62
CA ALA A 76 -5.12 -2.73 3.76
C ALA A 76 -5.66 -2.70 5.19
N LEU A 77 -4.79 -2.80 6.20
CA LEU A 77 -5.18 -2.72 7.60
C LEU A 77 -5.81 -1.36 7.95
N LEU A 78 -5.20 -0.25 7.53
CA LEU A 78 -5.72 1.09 7.75
C LEU A 78 -7.08 1.29 7.09
N CYS A 79 -7.23 0.87 5.82
CA CYS A 79 -8.51 0.96 5.10
C CYS A 79 -9.59 0.12 5.79
N LEU A 80 -9.26 -1.10 6.25
CA LEU A 80 -10.18 -1.94 7.00
C LEU A 80 -10.68 -1.23 8.26
N VAL A 81 -9.76 -0.67 9.06
CA VAL A 81 -10.10 0.05 10.29
C VAL A 81 -11.02 1.25 9.98
N TYR A 82 -10.71 2.04 8.95
CA TYR A 82 -11.53 3.19 8.57
C TYR A 82 -12.91 2.79 8.03
N ILE A 83 -12.99 1.70 7.25
CA ILE A 83 -14.27 1.12 6.79
C ILE A 83 -15.11 0.69 8.00
N LEU A 84 -14.53 -0.04 8.95
CA LEU A 84 -15.23 -0.49 10.16
C LEU A 84 -15.75 0.68 10.98
N ILE A 85 -14.93 1.72 11.20
CA ILE A 85 -15.36 2.94 11.91
C ILE A 85 -16.52 3.63 11.18
N LEU A 86 -16.48 3.69 9.84
CA LEU A 86 -17.52 4.31 9.04
C LEU A 86 -18.83 3.51 9.05
N LEU A 87 -18.76 2.18 9.04
CA LEU A 87 -19.91 1.28 9.18
C LEU A 87 -20.51 1.29 10.59
N LEU A 88 -19.68 1.25 11.64
CA LEU A 88 -20.11 1.31 13.05
C LEU A 88 -20.76 2.66 13.38
N SER A 89 -20.27 3.75 12.78
CA SER A 89 -20.89 5.07 12.90
C SER A 89 -22.31 5.15 12.32
N ARG A 90 -22.72 4.21 11.47
CA ARG A 90 -24.09 4.13 10.93
C ARG A 90 -25.07 3.52 11.94
N ASN A 91 -24.62 2.53 12.71
CA ASN A 91 -25.49 1.75 13.58
C ASN A 91 -25.56 2.30 15.02
N TYR A 92 -24.55 3.06 15.45
CA TYR A 92 -24.45 3.57 16.83
C TYR A 92 -24.31 5.11 16.82
N GLU A 93 -25.44 5.81 16.73
CA GLU A 93 -25.56 7.23 16.36
C GLU A 93 -24.77 8.26 17.19
N ASN A 94 -24.40 7.97 18.45
CA ASN A 94 -23.92 9.03 19.36
C ASN A 94 -22.43 8.98 19.75
N ARG A 95 -21.80 7.79 19.78
CA ARG A 95 -20.40 7.63 20.24
C ARG A 95 -19.41 7.55 19.08
N TYR A 96 -19.75 6.81 18.02
CA TYR A 96 -18.85 6.53 16.90
C TYR A 96 -18.85 7.62 15.82
N THR A 97 -19.92 8.41 15.71
CA THR A 97 -20.00 9.62 14.88
C THR A 97 -18.99 10.69 15.32
N ARG A 98 -18.81 10.90 16.64
CA ARG A 98 -17.77 11.81 17.17
C ARG A 98 -16.36 11.28 16.89
N LEU A 99 -16.15 9.97 17.00
CA LEU A 99 -14.85 9.33 16.77
C LEU A 99 -14.47 9.35 15.28
N SER A 100 -15.41 9.01 14.39
CA SER A 100 -15.26 9.19 12.95
C SER A 100 -14.92 10.65 12.66
N ASN A 101 -15.61 11.61 13.30
CA ASN A 101 -15.30 13.02 13.09
C ASN A 101 -13.90 13.43 13.57
N ARG A 102 -13.38 12.86 14.65
CA ARG A 102 -12.04 13.19 15.16
C ARG A 102 -10.91 12.54 14.36
N LEU A 103 -11.17 11.40 13.70
CA LEU A 103 -10.17 10.63 12.97
C LEU A 103 -9.99 11.01 11.50
N LEU A 104 -10.88 11.81 10.90
CA LEU A 104 -10.70 12.27 9.51
C LEU A 104 -9.34 12.94 9.22
N PRO A 105 -8.81 13.86 10.06
CA PRO A 105 -7.50 14.44 9.79
C PRO A 105 -6.39 13.40 9.82
N PHE A 106 -6.50 12.41 10.69
CA PHE A 106 -5.54 11.31 10.78
C PHE A 106 -5.65 10.36 9.58
N GLU A 107 -6.87 10.12 9.08
CA GLU A 107 -7.15 9.26 7.94
C GLU A 107 -6.53 9.76 6.64
N TRP A 108 -6.72 11.04 6.28
CA TRP A 108 -6.11 11.55 5.04
C TRP A 108 -4.59 11.65 5.17
N MET A 109 -4.08 12.00 6.35
CA MET A 109 -2.63 12.15 6.59
C MET A 109 -1.91 10.80 6.54
N SER A 110 -2.48 9.76 7.17
CA SER A 110 -1.91 8.40 7.16
C SER A 110 -1.96 7.77 5.77
N LEU A 111 -3.08 7.92 5.05
CA LEU A 111 -3.21 7.41 3.69
C LEU A 111 -2.32 8.16 2.70
N ALA A 112 -2.19 9.49 2.83
CA ALA A 112 -1.28 10.29 2.01
C ALA A 112 0.18 9.92 2.27
N PHE A 113 0.56 9.73 3.55
CA PHE A 113 1.90 9.25 3.90
C PHE A 113 2.17 7.86 3.32
N CYS A 114 1.24 6.91 3.47
CA CYS A 114 1.40 5.57 2.90
C CYS A 114 1.44 5.57 1.36
N ALA A 115 0.65 6.43 0.71
CA ALA A 115 0.68 6.60 -0.74
C ALA A 115 2.03 7.16 -1.21
N ALA A 116 2.53 8.21 -0.57
CA ALA A 116 3.85 8.76 -0.88
C ALA A 116 4.97 7.74 -0.63
N PHE A 117 4.87 6.95 0.45
CA PHE A 117 5.83 5.92 0.78
C PHE A 117 5.80 4.74 -0.21
N LEU A 118 4.60 4.30 -0.64
CA LEU A 118 4.47 3.34 -1.74
C LEU A 118 5.10 3.88 -3.02
N PHE A 119 4.82 5.12 -3.38
CA PHE A 119 5.39 5.72 -4.59
C PHE A 119 6.92 5.78 -4.53
N ALA A 120 7.48 6.21 -3.40
CA ALA A 120 8.92 6.30 -3.18
C ALA A 120 9.63 4.94 -3.24
N THR A 121 8.96 3.86 -2.85
CA THR A 121 9.51 2.48 -2.89
C THR A 121 9.25 1.79 -4.23
N GLN A 122 8.19 2.17 -4.94
CA GLN A 122 7.84 1.61 -6.24
C GLN A 122 8.78 2.09 -7.36
N ILE A 123 9.28 3.33 -7.30
CA ILE A 123 10.27 3.84 -8.28
C ILE A 123 11.55 2.98 -8.32
N PRO A 124 12.28 2.79 -7.21
CA PRO A 124 13.49 1.96 -7.23
C PRO A 124 13.16 0.50 -7.55
N TYR A 125 12.04 -0.05 -7.08
CA TYR A 125 11.64 -1.41 -7.43
C TYR A 125 11.42 -1.60 -8.92
N THR A 126 10.67 -0.70 -9.57
CA THR A 126 10.42 -0.75 -11.02
C THR A 126 11.70 -0.52 -11.82
N HIS A 127 12.58 0.37 -11.36
CA HIS A 127 13.90 0.55 -11.97
C HIS A 127 14.74 -0.73 -11.88
N PHE A 128 14.86 -1.34 -10.69
CA PHE A 128 15.60 -2.59 -10.52
C PHE A 128 14.99 -3.76 -11.30
N PHE A 129 13.66 -3.89 -11.31
CA PHE A 129 12.97 -4.89 -12.12
C PHE A 129 13.21 -4.70 -13.63
N ALA A 130 13.33 -3.45 -14.09
CA ALA A 130 13.49 -3.14 -15.51
C ALA A 130 14.94 -3.25 -16.01
N THR A 131 15.91 -2.89 -15.17
CA THR A 131 17.33 -2.74 -15.53
C THR A 131 18.22 -3.88 -15.02
N ARG A 132 17.84 -4.56 -13.94
CA ARG A 132 18.67 -5.63 -13.37
C ARG A 132 18.16 -7.02 -13.73
N SER A 133 19.10 -7.95 -13.76
CA SER A 133 18.91 -9.40 -13.75
C SER A 133 19.59 -9.94 -12.49
N ALA A 134 19.12 -11.08 -11.98
CA ALA A 134 19.80 -11.77 -10.90
C ALA A 134 21.26 -12.04 -11.29
N GLN A 135 22.22 -11.42 -10.60
CA GLN A 135 23.63 -11.79 -10.74
C GLN A 135 23.81 -13.11 -10.01
N VAL A 136 23.98 -14.18 -10.79
CA VAL A 136 24.25 -15.53 -10.28
C VAL A 136 25.77 -15.73 -10.33
N SER A 137 26.43 -15.62 -9.18
CA SER A 137 27.81 -16.08 -9.03
C SER A 137 27.77 -17.50 -8.48
N ALA A 138 28.35 -18.44 -9.23
CA ALA A 138 28.52 -19.82 -8.79
C ALA A 138 29.97 -20.03 -8.38
N PHE A 139 30.19 -20.58 -7.19
CA PHE A 139 31.51 -20.93 -6.69
C PHE A 139 31.64 -22.45 -6.66
N PHE A 140 32.79 -22.97 -7.10
CA PHE A 140 33.17 -24.37 -6.89
C PHE A 140 34.38 -24.39 -5.95
N GLY A 141 34.15 -24.79 -4.69
CA GLY A 141 35.12 -24.62 -3.61
C GLY A 141 35.37 -23.14 -3.32
N THR A 142 36.60 -22.69 -3.59
CA THR A 142 37.03 -21.28 -3.42
C THR A 142 37.13 -20.52 -4.74
N PHE A 143 36.89 -21.15 -5.88
CA PHE A 143 37.02 -20.53 -7.20
C PHE A 143 35.67 -20.06 -7.72
N GLU A 144 35.59 -18.78 -8.09
CA GLU A 144 34.44 -18.23 -8.79
C GLU A 144 34.41 -18.75 -10.23
N ILE A 145 33.32 -19.40 -10.60
CA ILE A 145 33.11 -19.85 -11.97
C ILE A 145 32.79 -18.62 -12.83
N PRO A 146 33.44 -18.43 -13.99
CA PRO A 146 33.14 -17.34 -14.89
C PRO A 146 31.65 -17.27 -15.24
N SER A 147 31.08 -16.07 -15.20
CA SER A 147 29.65 -15.81 -15.46
C SER A 147 29.17 -16.30 -16.83
N SER A 148 30.05 -16.43 -17.82
CA SER A 148 29.76 -17.03 -19.13
C SER A 148 29.40 -18.52 -19.04
N VAL A 149 30.08 -19.27 -18.16
CA VAL A 149 29.81 -20.70 -17.95
C VAL A 149 28.53 -20.89 -17.15
N VAL A 150 28.28 -20.03 -16.15
CA VAL A 150 27.02 -20.03 -15.38
C VAL A 150 25.82 -19.74 -16.29
N GLN A 151 25.94 -18.77 -17.20
CA GLN A 151 24.89 -18.47 -18.19
C GLN A 151 24.65 -19.62 -19.17
N ALA A 152 25.71 -20.30 -19.63
CA ALA A 152 25.58 -21.48 -20.49
C ALA A 152 24.87 -22.64 -19.79
N VAL A 153 25.22 -22.89 -18.52
CA VAL A 153 24.56 -23.91 -17.70
C VAL A 153 23.11 -23.54 -17.40
N GLN A 154 22.82 -22.27 -17.09
CA GLN A 154 21.42 -21.81 -16.93
C GLN A 154 20.59 -21.93 -18.20
N ALA A 155 21.18 -21.61 -19.36
CA ALA A 155 20.53 -21.79 -20.66
C ALA A 155 20.22 -23.28 -20.92
N SER A 156 21.11 -24.19 -20.53
CA SER A 156 20.88 -25.63 -20.64
C SER A 156 19.85 -26.18 -19.64
N LEU A 157 19.73 -25.56 -18.45
CA LEU A 157 18.77 -25.94 -17.41
C LEU A 157 17.41 -25.26 -17.54
N GLY A 158 17.25 -24.33 -18.49
CA GLY A 158 16.01 -23.57 -18.71
C GLY A 158 15.66 -22.59 -17.59
N VAL A 159 16.61 -22.26 -16.70
CA VAL A 159 16.39 -21.36 -15.56
C VAL A 159 16.79 -19.94 -15.95
N THR A 160 15.83 -19.02 -15.97
CA THR A 160 16.08 -17.62 -16.39
C THR A 160 16.44 -16.71 -15.20
N THR A 161 17.54 -15.96 -15.30
CA THR A 161 17.94 -14.90 -14.33
C THR A 161 17.24 -13.57 -14.52
N VAL A 162 16.51 -13.42 -15.63
CA VAL A 162 15.90 -12.16 -16.01
C VAL A 162 14.61 -11.97 -15.20
N TYR A 163 14.59 -11.07 -14.22
CA TYR A 163 13.39 -10.85 -13.40
C TYR A 163 12.13 -10.55 -14.23
N LYS A 164 12.30 -9.89 -15.39
CA LYS A 164 11.21 -9.60 -16.35
C LYS A 164 10.55 -10.83 -16.96
N SER A 165 11.23 -11.97 -17.08
CA SER A 165 10.63 -13.22 -17.58
C SER A 165 9.86 -13.97 -16.51
N ILE A 166 9.97 -13.54 -15.25
CA ILE A 166 9.33 -14.20 -14.12
C ILE A 166 7.94 -13.57 -13.88
N SER A 167 6.90 -14.32 -14.24
CA SER A 167 5.50 -13.86 -14.22
C SER A 167 5.04 -13.32 -12.87
N TYR A 168 5.55 -13.87 -11.75
CA TYR A 168 5.17 -13.42 -10.41
C TYR A 168 5.76 -12.04 -10.06
N LEU A 169 7.01 -11.75 -10.44
CA LEU A 169 7.61 -10.43 -10.23
C LEU A 169 6.90 -9.36 -11.08
N ARG A 170 6.42 -9.72 -12.27
CA ARG A 170 5.67 -8.80 -13.13
C ARG A 170 4.37 -8.32 -12.48
N LEU A 171 3.65 -9.22 -11.80
CA LEU A 171 2.43 -8.87 -11.06
C LEU A 171 2.74 -7.96 -9.87
N VAL A 172 3.83 -8.24 -9.13
CA VAL A 172 4.30 -7.37 -8.03
C VAL A 172 4.76 -6.00 -8.54
N ALA A 173 5.26 -5.88 -9.76
CA ALA A 173 5.62 -4.58 -10.34
C ALA A 173 4.42 -3.73 -10.76
N ILE A 174 3.31 -4.35 -11.18
CA ILE A 174 2.15 -3.65 -11.75
C ILE A 174 1.10 -3.35 -10.67
N LEU A 175 0.76 -4.31 -9.82
CA LEU A 175 -0.36 -4.20 -8.87
C LEU A 175 -0.21 -3.04 -7.87
N PRO A 176 0.97 -2.75 -7.29
CA PRO A 176 1.10 -1.65 -6.34
C PRO A 176 0.89 -0.27 -6.97
N TRP A 177 1.01 -0.10 -8.29
CA TRP A 177 0.62 1.14 -8.97
C TRP A 177 -0.88 1.40 -8.85
N PHE A 178 -1.71 0.36 -8.99
CA PHE A 178 -3.15 0.49 -8.77
C PHE A 178 -3.45 0.79 -7.30
N THR A 179 -2.77 0.11 -6.37
CA THR A 179 -2.88 0.41 -4.94
C THR A 179 -2.54 1.86 -4.64
N PHE A 180 -1.47 2.40 -5.21
CA PHE A 180 -1.08 3.80 -5.08
C PHE A 180 -2.18 4.75 -5.59
N LEU A 181 -2.71 4.50 -6.79
CA LEU A 181 -3.77 5.33 -7.38
C LEU A 181 -5.01 5.38 -6.49
N PHE A 182 -5.51 4.22 -6.07
CA PHE A 182 -6.72 4.16 -5.25
C PHE A 182 -6.49 4.71 -3.83
N THR A 183 -5.32 4.50 -3.25
CA THR A 183 -4.95 5.08 -1.94
C THR A 183 -4.86 6.61 -2.02
N SER A 184 -4.31 7.16 -3.11
CA SER A 184 -4.25 8.60 -3.36
C SER A 184 -5.63 9.21 -3.53
N VAL A 185 -6.52 8.55 -4.27
CA VAL A 185 -7.92 8.97 -4.41
C VAL A 185 -8.63 8.94 -3.05
N ALA A 186 -8.45 7.87 -2.26
CA ALA A 186 -9.04 7.77 -0.93
C ALA A 186 -8.54 8.90 0.00
N ALA A 187 -7.24 9.21 -0.01
CA ALA A 187 -6.68 10.33 0.73
C ALA A 187 -7.29 11.68 0.29
N GLY A 188 -7.43 11.90 -1.02
CA GLY A 188 -8.03 13.11 -1.59
C GLY A 188 -9.50 13.28 -1.20
N VAL A 189 -10.30 12.22 -1.29
CA VAL A 189 -11.71 12.25 -0.87
C VAL A 189 -11.83 12.53 0.63
N SER A 190 -10.98 11.91 1.46
CA SER A 190 -10.97 12.14 2.91
C SER A 190 -10.48 13.54 3.28
N PHE A 191 -9.59 14.15 2.49
CA PHE A 191 -9.18 15.55 2.63
C PHE A 191 -10.30 16.54 2.27
N VAL A 192 -11.02 16.31 1.16
CA VAL A 192 -12.18 17.14 0.81
C VAL A 192 -13.25 17.05 1.89
N ALA A 193 -13.50 15.85 2.42
CA ALA A 193 -14.45 15.64 3.51
C ALA A 193 -14.00 16.31 4.83
N SER A 194 -12.70 16.37 5.13
CA SER A 194 -12.18 17.04 6.33
C SER A 194 -12.34 18.57 6.23
N ARG A 195 -12.09 19.16 5.05
CA ARG A 195 -12.28 20.60 4.80
C ARG A 195 -13.74 21.05 4.89
N ARG A 196 -14.69 20.21 4.45
CA ARG A 196 -16.13 20.51 4.51
C ARG A 196 -16.71 20.56 5.93
N ARG A 197 -15.94 20.20 6.96
CA ARG A 197 -16.37 20.35 8.37
C ARG A 197 -16.15 21.73 8.97
N PHE A 198 -15.31 22.55 8.35
CA PHE A 198 -14.89 23.82 8.95
C PHE A 198 -15.80 25.05 8.78
N PRO A 199 -16.96 25.08 8.08
CA PRO A 199 -17.71 26.34 7.92
C PRO A 199 -18.86 26.59 8.92
N ARG A 200 -19.13 25.77 9.96
CA ARG A 200 -20.39 25.88 10.75
C ARG A 200 -20.29 26.30 12.22
N ASN A 201 -19.14 26.81 12.67
CA ASN A 201 -18.99 27.28 14.07
C ASN A 201 -19.00 28.81 14.23
N HIS A 202 -18.91 29.58 13.14
CA HIS A 202 -18.97 31.04 13.22
C HIS A 202 -20.42 31.58 13.25
N GLU A 203 -21.35 30.91 12.56
CA GLU A 203 -22.73 31.40 12.44
C GLU A 203 -23.57 31.22 13.72
N LYS A 204 -23.20 30.29 14.61
CA LYS A 204 -23.92 30.09 15.89
C LYS A 204 -23.57 31.10 16.98
N ARG A 205 -22.44 31.82 16.85
CA ARG A 205 -22.03 32.83 17.84
C ARG A 205 -22.65 34.20 17.61
N GLU A 206 -23.10 34.51 16.39
CA GLU A 206 -23.76 35.79 16.10
C GLU A 206 -25.24 35.78 16.51
N SER A 207 -25.91 34.62 16.49
CA SER A 207 -27.32 34.52 16.92
C SER A 207 -27.53 34.57 18.44
N GLU A 208 -26.48 34.42 19.25
CA GLU A 208 -26.56 34.42 20.73
C GLU A 208 -26.24 35.81 21.33
N VAL A 209 -25.83 36.78 20.52
CA VAL A 209 -25.47 38.15 20.95
C VAL A 209 -26.47 39.17 20.40
N THR A 210 -27.76 38.90 20.56
CA THR A 210 -28.79 39.94 20.44
C THR A 210 -29.48 40.04 21.81
N PRO A 211 -29.04 40.95 22.71
CA PRO A 211 -29.75 41.16 23.96
C PRO A 211 -31.12 41.77 23.66
N ASP A 212 -32.17 41.15 24.20
CA ASP A 212 -33.54 41.66 24.19
C ASP A 212 -33.57 43.09 24.73
N VAL A 213 -33.83 44.06 23.83
CA VAL A 213 -34.11 45.44 24.23
C VAL A 213 -35.54 45.48 24.76
N PRO A 214 -35.77 45.80 26.04
CA PRO A 214 -37.12 45.91 26.58
C PRO A 214 -37.84 47.08 25.90
N LYS A 215 -38.96 46.78 25.24
CA LYS A 215 -39.89 47.78 24.72
C LYS A 215 -40.49 48.53 25.91
N SER A 216 -40.03 49.76 26.16
CA SER A 216 -40.68 50.70 27.06
C SER A 216 -42.03 51.11 26.47
N LEU A 217 -43.07 51.00 27.30
CA LEU A 217 -44.45 51.41 27.04
C LEU A 217 -44.54 52.89 26.64
N ASN A 218 -45.36 53.16 25.62
CA ASN A 218 -46.09 54.40 25.42
C ASN A 218 -47.53 54.05 25.05
#